data_AF-A0A6B3GFE3-F1
#
_entry.id   AF-A0A6B3GFE3-F1
#
_cell.length_a   1.000
_cell.length_b   1.000
_cell.length_c   1.000
_cell.angle_alpha   90.00
_cell.angle_beta   90.00
_cell.angle_gamma   90.00
#
_symmetry.space_group_name_H-M   'P 1'
#
loop_
_entity.id
_entity.type
_entity.pdbx_description
1 polymer ?
#
loop_
_entity_poly.entity_id
_entity_poly.type
_entity_poly.pdbx_seq_one_letter_code
_entity_poly.pdbx_strand_id
1 'polypeptide(L)'
;AAVLVEALADGARLVLSGDPGVLGSAGAGRVFADVLAARTCPQVVSRTPDPGPIGELVSGIGIGELNQVDAPGKEVVIVPVRDAGEAVHRTVQLVADSVPRAFSIPADETQVITVGHGGAAGTRV
;
A
#
# COMPACT_ATOMS: atom_id res chain seq x y z
N ALA A 1 19.31 -7.47 -7.38
CA ALA A 1 20.29 -6.58 -6.71
C ALA A 1 21.72 -6.79 -7.20
N ALA A 2 22.21 -8.04 -7.32
CA ALA A 2 23.56 -8.32 -7.83
C ALA A 2 23.89 -7.54 -9.11
N VAL A 3 23.03 -7.63 -10.13
CA VAL A 3 23.19 -6.88 -11.40
C VAL A 3 23.35 -5.37 -11.20
N LEU A 4 22.62 -4.76 -10.25
CA LEU A 4 22.75 -3.32 -9.97
C LEU A 4 24.13 -3.00 -9.37
N VAL A 5 24.59 -3.82 -8.41
CA VAL A 5 25.88 -3.61 -7.73
C VAL A 5 27.04 -3.86 -8.68
N GLU A 6 26.97 -4.91 -9.50
CA GLU A 6 27.99 -5.28 -10.50
C GLU A 6 28.12 -4.25 -11.63
N ALA A 7 27.06 -3.48 -11.92
CA ALA A 7 27.08 -2.45 -12.94
C ALA A 7 27.71 -1.14 -12.47
N LEU A 8 28.05 -1.00 -11.19
CA LEU A 8 28.67 0.21 -10.66
C LEU A 8 30.15 0.26 -11.03
N ALA A 9 30.60 1.42 -11.52
CA ALA A 9 32.02 1.67 -11.72
C ALA A 9 32.77 1.66 -10.38
N ASP A 10 34.04 1.29 -10.42
CA ASP A 10 34.91 1.32 -9.25
C ASP A 10 34.91 2.72 -8.60
N GLY A 11 34.76 2.75 -7.27
CA GLY A 11 34.69 3.98 -6.49
C GLY A 11 33.33 4.68 -6.48
N ALA A 12 32.32 4.18 -7.21
CA ALA A 12 30.96 4.69 -7.12
C ALA A 12 30.33 4.44 -5.73
N ARG A 13 29.37 5.28 -5.35
CA ARG A 13 28.60 5.14 -4.12
C ARG A 13 27.15 4.81 -4.45
N LEU A 14 26.59 3.81 -3.76
CA LEU A 14 25.20 3.40 -3.90
C LEU A 14 24.40 3.89 -2.70
N VAL A 15 23.26 4.53 -2.96
CA VAL A 15 22.26 4.84 -1.94
C VAL A 15 21.02 4.01 -2.24
N LEU A 16 20.61 3.20 -1.27
CA LEU A 16 19.34 2.46 -1.32
C LEU A 16 18.33 3.20 -0.44
N SER A 17 17.18 3.56 -1.01
CA SER A 17 16.09 4.22 -0.31
C SER A 17 14.80 3.45 -0.53
N GLY A 18 13.96 3.39 0.51
CA GLY A 18 12.68 2.70 0.49
C GLY A 18 12.07 2.64 1.89
N ASP A 19 10.81 2.23 1.95
CA ASP A 19 10.10 2.00 3.20
C ASP A 19 10.11 0.49 3.53
N PRO A 20 10.70 0.05 4.66
CA PRO A 20 10.69 -1.35 5.07
C PRO A 20 9.30 -1.87 5.45
N GLY A 21 8.28 -1.00 5.61
CA GLY A 21 6.90 -1.37 5.93
C GLY A 21 6.03 -1.74 4.72
N VAL A 22 6.49 -1.49 3.49
CA VAL A 22 5.73 -1.82 2.27
C VAL A 22 5.91 -3.28 1.87
N LEU A 23 5.13 -3.73 0.87
CA LEU A 23 5.23 -5.08 0.33
C LEU A 23 6.67 -5.37 -0.17
N GLY A 24 7.13 -6.59 0.13
CA GLY A 24 8.43 -7.07 -0.31
C GLY A 24 8.51 -7.32 -1.82
N SER A 25 9.69 -7.72 -2.28
CA SER A 25 9.90 -8.13 -3.68
C SER A 25 8.92 -9.23 -4.10
N ALA A 26 8.37 -9.10 -5.32
CA ALA A 26 7.55 -10.14 -5.93
C ALA A 26 8.38 -11.41 -6.25
N GLY A 27 9.65 -11.24 -6.57
CA GLY A 27 10.61 -12.34 -6.75
C GLY A 27 11.35 -12.70 -5.47
N ALA A 28 12.14 -13.77 -5.52
CA ALA A 28 12.92 -14.22 -4.38
C ALA A 28 13.88 -13.16 -3.83
N GLY A 29 14.04 -13.15 -2.51
CA GLY A 29 14.99 -12.30 -1.78
C GLY A 29 14.34 -11.07 -1.14
N ARG A 30 15.04 -10.52 -0.15
CA ARG A 30 14.59 -9.39 0.69
C ARG A 30 15.75 -8.41 0.93
N VAL A 31 16.46 -8.10 -0.16
CA VAL A 31 17.75 -7.38 -0.15
C VAL A 31 17.70 -6.09 0.66
N PHE A 32 16.67 -5.26 0.50
CA PHE A 32 16.56 -4.01 1.24
C PHE A 32 16.47 -4.24 2.75
N ALA A 33 15.62 -5.19 3.17
CA ALA A 33 15.49 -5.58 4.57
C ALA A 33 16.78 -6.20 5.13
N ASP A 34 17.47 -7.04 4.35
CA ASP A 34 18.71 -7.70 4.79
C ASP A 34 19.87 -6.72 4.95
N VAL A 35 20.01 -5.76 4.03
CA VAL A 35 21.03 -4.68 4.14
C VAL A 35 20.77 -3.81 5.36
N LEU A 36 19.50 -3.46 5.63
CA LEU A 36 19.13 -2.73 6.85
C LEU A 36 19.48 -3.53 8.11
N ALA A 37 19.17 -4.83 8.14
CA ALA A 37 19.44 -5.71 9.27
C ALA A 37 20.94 -5.96 9.51
N ALA A 38 21.75 -6.00 8.43
CA ALA A 38 23.19 -6.22 8.50
C ALA A 38 23.92 -5.08 9.24
N ARG A 39 23.36 -3.86 9.24
CA ARG A 39 23.94 -2.69 9.93
C ARG A 39 25.39 -2.38 9.56
N THR A 40 25.81 -2.76 8.34
CA THR A 40 27.17 -2.57 7.82
C THR A 40 27.37 -1.23 7.12
N CYS A 41 26.30 -0.55 6.75
CA CYS A 41 26.33 0.72 6.03
C CYS A 41 25.66 1.84 6.86
N PRO A 42 26.05 3.11 6.70
CA PRO A 42 25.35 4.23 7.31
C PRO A 42 23.87 4.22 6.96
N GLN A 43 23.03 4.43 7.98
CA GLN A 43 21.57 4.40 7.84
C GLN A 43 21.04 5.78 8.19
N VAL A 44 20.22 6.34 7.30
CA VAL A 44 19.49 7.58 7.56
C VAL A 44 18.02 7.27 7.51
N VAL A 45 17.33 7.48 8.63
CA VAL A 45 15.88 7.36 8.70
C VAL A 45 15.30 8.76 8.52
N SER A 46 14.62 8.96 7.39
CA SER A 46 13.77 10.12 7.16
C SER A 46 12.34 9.61 7.04
N ARG A 47 11.60 9.70 8.15
CA ARG A 47 10.17 9.40 8.16
C ARG A 47 9.44 10.65 8.61
N THR A 48 8.60 11.16 7.71
CA THR A 48 7.54 12.09 8.07
C THR A 48 6.28 11.23 8.16
N PRO A 49 5.66 11.09 9.35
CA PRO A 49 4.40 10.39 9.47
C PRO A 49 3.35 11.01 8.55
N ASP A 50 2.54 10.19 7.89
CA ASP A 50 1.38 10.68 7.16
C ASP A 50 0.39 11.26 8.17
N PRO A 51 0.00 12.54 8.07
CA PRO A 51 -0.96 13.12 9.00
C PRO A 51 -2.39 12.66 8.67
N GLY A 52 -3.28 12.78 9.66
CA GLY A 52 -4.71 12.57 9.48
C GLY A 52 -5.15 11.10 9.48
N PRO A 53 -6.41 10.82 9.07
CA PRO A 53 -7.06 9.53 9.29
C PRO A 53 -6.34 8.35 8.63
N ILE A 54 -5.73 8.57 7.45
CA ILE A 54 -4.98 7.54 6.73
C ILE A 54 -3.75 7.11 7.52
N GLY A 55 -2.96 8.05 8.03
CA GLY A 55 -1.76 7.72 8.79
C GLY A 55 -2.06 7.08 10.15
N GLU A 56 -3.17 7.47 10.78
CA GLU A 56 -3.67 6.80 11.99
C GLU A 56 -4.04 5.33 11.70
N LEU A 57 -4.78 5.07 10.60
CA LEU A 57 -5.13 3.72 10.21
C LEU A 57 -3.90 2.87 9.89
N VAL A 58 -2.93 3.42 9.13
CA VAL A 58 -1.67 2.73 8.80
C VAL A 58 -0.88 2.41 10.07
N SER A 59 -0.89 3.30 11.07
CA SER A 59 -0.22 3.07 12.36
C SER A 59 -0.85 1.91 13.14
N GLY A 60 -2.19 1.83 13.16
CA GLY A 60 -2.92 0.70 13.76
C GLY A 60 -2.61 -0.62 13.05
N ILE A 61 -2.67 -0.63 11.71
CA ILE A 61 -2.35 -1.82 10.91
C ILE A 61 -0.90 -2.28 11.18
N GLY A 62 0.03 -1.33 11.32
CA GLY A 62 1.44 -1.61 11.61
C GLY A 62 1.68 -2.36 12.93
N ILE A 63 0.75 -2.26 13.89
CA ILE A 63 0.79 -3.03 15.15
C ILE A 63 -0.17 -4.23 15.16
N GLY A 64 -0.83 -4.52 14.05
CA GLY A 64 -1.75 -5.64 13.89
C GLY A 64 -3.21 -5.35 14.24
N GLU A 65 -3.60 -4.07 14.31
CA GLU A 65 -4.96 -3.67 14.63
C GLU A 65 -5.67 -3.02 13.42
N LEU A 66 -6.97 -3.28 13.28
CA LEU A 66 -7.81 -2.64 12.26
C LEU A 66 -8.89 -1.79 12.95
N ASN A 67 -8.50 -0.58 13.36
CA ASN A 67 -9.36 0.33 14.09
C ASN A 67 -10.19 1.19 13.14
N GLN A 68 -11.40 1.55 13.56
CA GLN A 68 -12.17 2.59 12.88
C GLN A 68 -11.61 3.95 13.30
N VAL A 69 -11.15 4.73 12.32
CA VAL A 69 -10.60 6.08 12.55
C VAL A 69 -11.66 7.14 12.28
N ASP A 70 -11.57 8.27 12.97
CA ASP A 70 -12.43 9.42 12.69
C ASP A 70 -11.98 10.11 11.39
N ALA A 71 -12.78 9.96 10.34
CA ALA A 71 -12.50 10.48 9.00
C ALA A 71 -13.67 11.39 8.56
N PRO A 72 -13.78 12.63 9.11
CA PRO A 72 -14.90 13.51 8.84
C PRO A 72 -14.97 13.95 7.36
N GLY A 73 -13.82 14.00 6.68
CA GLY A 73 -13.72 14.24 5.24
C GLY A 73 -13.97 12.99 4.40
N LYS A 74 -14.20 11.83 5.03
CA LYS A 74 -14.30 10.50 4.41
C LYS A 74 -13.03 10.13 3.64
N GLU A 75 -11.87 10.54 4.14
CA GLU A 75 -10.54 10.20 3.63
C GLU A 75 -10.31 8.68 3.64
N VAL A 76 -10.92 7.98 4.59
CA VAL A 76 -10.99 6.52 4.64
C VAL A 76 -12.33 6.06 5.19
N VAL A 77 -12.90 5.00 4.59
CA VAL A 77 -14.16 4.39 5.04
C VAL A 77 -14.00 2.87 5.00
N ILE A 78 -14.23 2.22 6.15
CA ILE A 78 -14.25 0.76 6.24
C ILE A 78 -15.69 0.28 6.00
N VAL A 79 -15.90 -0.49 4.94
CA VAL A 79 -17.21 -1.07 4.60
C VAL A 79 -17.16 -2.58 4.84
N PRO A 80 -17.62 -3.08 6.00
CA PRO A 80 -17.67 -4.52 6.25
C PRO A 80 -18.66 -5.19 5.31
N VAL A 81 -18.27 -6.33 4.76
CA VAL A 81 -19.06 -7.17 3.85
C VAL A 81 -18.96 -8.63 4.29
N ARG A 82 -19.96 -9.44 3.98
CA ARG A 82 -20.05 -10.83 4.44
C ARG A 82 -19.23 -11.79 3.58
N ASP A 83 -19.20 -11.54 2.28
CA ASP A 83 -18.55 -12.41 1.30
C ASP A 83 -18.03 -11.62 0.09
N ALA A 84 -17.32 -12.33 -0.79
CA ALA A 84 -16.71 -11.74 -1.98
C ALA A 84 -17.74 -11.21 -3.00
N GLY A 85 -18.93 -11.81 -3.09
CA GLY A 85 -20.00 -11.33 -3.97
C GLY A 85 -20.56 -10.00 -3.49
N GLU A 86 -20.80 -9.88 -2.17
CA GLU A 86 -21.17 -8.61 -1.55
C GLU A 86 -20.05 -7.56 -1.73
N ALA A 87 -18.78 -7.95 -1.58
CA ALA A 87 -17.64 -7.06 -1.83
C ALA A 87 -17.68 -6.46 -3.24
N VAL A 88 -17.78 -7.31 -4.28
CA VAL A 88 -17.86 -6.85 -5.68
C VAL A 88 -19.06 -5.93 -5.90
N HIS A 89 -20.23 -6.31 -5.39
CA HIS A 89 -21.44 -5.51 -5.52
C HIS A 89 -21.29 -4.12 -4.87
N ARG A 90 -20.75 -4.06 -3.65
CA ARG A 90 -20.51 -2.81 -2.93
C ARG A 90 -19.45 -1.96 -3.62
N THR A 91 -18.39 -2.56 -4.15
CA THR A 91 -17.37 -1.83 -4.93
C THR A 91 -17.98 -1.17 -6.17
N VAL A 92 -18.83 -1.87 -6.93
CA VAL A 92 -19.53 -1.28 -8.09
C VAL A 92 -20.41 -0.11 -7.66
N GLN A 93 -21.18 -0.24 -6.58
CA GLN A 93 -22.00 0.86 -6.05
C GLN A 93 -21.16 2.05 -5.56
N LEU A 94 -19.97 1.81 -5.00
CA LEU A 94 -19.08 2.87 -4.58
C LEU A 94 -18.55 3.67 -5.78
N VAL A 95 -18.05 2.97 -6.79
CA VAL A 95 -17.43 3.60 -7.97
C VAL A 95 -18.46 4.27 -8.88
N ALA A 96 -19.59 3.61 -9.15
CA ALA A 96 -20.55 4.08 -10.14
C ALA A 96 -21.54 5.13 -9.60
N ASP A 97 -21.73 5.22 -8.28
CA ASP A 97 -22.74 6.09 -7.68
C ASP A 97 -22.18 6.86 -6.47
N SER A 98 -21.75 6.14 -5.42
CA SER A 98 -21.50 6.79 -4.12
C SER A 98 -20.36 7.81 -4.15
N VAL A 99 -19.24 7.50 -4.80
CA VAL A 99 -18.08 8.39 -4.94
C VAL A 99 -18.41 9.60 -5.83
N PRO A 100 -18.93 9.43 -7.06
CA PRO A 100 -19.39 10.55 -7.89
C PRO A 100 -20.35 11.48 -7.16
N ARG A 101 -21.33 10.92 -6.45
CA ARG A 101 -22.32 11.72 -5.72
C ARG A 101 -21.75 12.42 -4.50
N ALA A 102 -20.85 11.78 -3.74
CA ALA A 102 -20.34 12.34 -2.49
C ALA A 102 -19.19 13.33 -2.68
N PHE A 103 -18.35 13.13 -3.69
CA PHE A 103 -17.11 13.88 -3.88
C PHE A 103 -17.03 14.61 -5.23
N SER A 104 -18.02 14.44 -6.11
CA SER A 104 -17.97 14.96 -7.49
C SER A 104 -16.77 14.45 -8.29
N ILE A 105 -16.28 13.24 -7.97
CA ILE A 105 -15.18 12.57 -8.68
C ILE A 105 -15.79 11.59 -9.70
N PRO A 106 -15.53 11.77 -11.00
CA PRO A 106 -15.96 10.83 -12.03
C PRO A 106 -15.47 9.39 -11.80
N ALA A 107 -16.23 8.41 -12.30
CA ALA A 107 -15.90 6.99 -12.11
C ALA A 107 -14.59 6.58 -12.80
N ASP A 108 -14.23 7.21 -13.91
CA ASP A 108 -12.98 7.00 -14.65
C ASP A 108 -11.74 7.58 -13.96
N GLU A 109 -11.93 8.47 -12.98
CA GLU A 109 -10.88 8.93 -12.07
C GLU A 109 -10.76 8.05 -10.80
N THR A 110 -11.61 7.02 -10.66
CA THR A 110 -11.60 6.12 -9.50
C THR A 110 -10.90 4.80 -9.83
N GLN A 111 -9.79 4.53 -9.14
CA GLN A 111 -9.08 3.26 -9.27
C GLN A 111 -9.57 2.23 -8.24
N VAL A 112 -9.90 1.02 -8.71
CA VAL A 112 -10.16 -0.15 -7.87
C VAL A 112 -8.92 -1.02 -7.80
N ILE A 113 -8.56 -1.46 -6.60
CA ILE A 113 -7.43 -2.38 -6.34
C ILE A 113 -7.96 -3.62 -5.62
N THR A 114 -7.46 -4.80 -5.99
CA THR A 114 -7.74 -6.09 -5.33
C THR A 114 -6.42 -6.79 -5.02
N VAL A 115 -6.45 -7.74 -4.07
CA VAL A 115 -5.27 -8.48 -3.60
C VAL A 115 -4.62 -9.34 -4.69
N GLY A 116 -5.36 -9.73 -5.73
CA GLY A 116 -4.84 -10.60 -6.77
C GLY A 116 -5.76 -10.75 -7.97
N HIS A 117 -5.28 -11.47 -8.98
CA HIS A 117 -6.02 -11.66 -10.21
C HIS A 117 -7.12 -12.72 -10.10
N GLY A 118 -6.85 -13.85 -9.46
CA GLY A 118 -7.83 -14.92 -9.31
C GLY A 118 -8.74 -14.75 -8.09
N GLY A 119 -9.79 -15.58 -8.04
CA GLY A 119 -10.74 -15.64 -6.93
C GLY A 119 -12.00 -14.80 -7.15
N ALA A 120 -12.98 -14.97 -6.26
CA ALA A 120 -14.33 -14.40 -6.41
C ALA A 120 -14.39 -12.86 -6.40
N ALA A 121 -13.34 -12.19 -5.90
CA ALA A 121 -13.17 -10.73 -5.95
C ALA A 121 -11.87 -10.34 -6.68
N GLY A 122 -11.36 -11.22 -7.54
CA GLY A 122 -10.18 -10.97 -8.36
C GLY A 122 -10.48 -10.07 -9.57
N THR A 123 -9.43 -9.67 -10.27
CA THR A 123 -9.55 -8.89 -11.53
C THR A 123 -9.74 -9.75 -12.77
N ARG A 124 -9.62 -11.08 -12.65
CA ARG A 124 -9.82 -12.03 -13.74
C ARG A 124 -10.75 -13.14 -13.27
N VAL A 125 -11.65 -13.53 -14.17
CA VAL A 125 -12.49 -14.74 -14.09
C VAL A 125 -11.86 -15.86 -14.89
#